data_AF-A0AAW5JPQ5-F1
#
_entry.id   AF-A0AAW5JPQ5-F1
#
_cell.length_a   1.000
_cell.length_b   1.000
_cell.length_c   1.000
_cell.angle_alpha   90.00
_cell.angle_beta   90.00
_cell.angle_gamma   90.00
#
_symmetry.space_group_name_H-M   'P 1'
#
loop_
_entity.id
_entity.type
_entity.pdbx_description
1 polymer ?
#
loop_
_entity_poly.entity_id
_entity_poly.type
_entity_poly.pdbx_seq_one_letter_code
_entity_poly.pdbx_strand_id
1 'polypeptide(L)'
;METRRFTAEEIGPAADIIRRGGLLGIPTETVYGLGANGLDPAAVRRIFEAKGRPQDNPLILHVPAMDWLERYCKHIPAAAYTLAERFWPGPLTMILERREMVPDVTTAGLDTVGMRCPDHPVTRAILAAADLPVAAPSGNTSGRPSPTSAADMLEDMDGKIDGIVDGGPCSVGVESTIVDLTVTPPRLLRPGGVTLEQLRAALGEVAVDPAVTRLMGAGEQPRAPGMKYRHYAPKAPVTVVKGEPSAGAIFIARHVREGEGIICFDEYAPLFEGLPVERLGPAADKAEQARRVFDALRRFDHTDVTGIWAQCPDDHGIGLAITNRLNKAAGFHIIDLDRDGPTAPAPICGRAPDYREQDAFLDRAAGRVTPNARPLAEVMARLERDRGLTPYQPTAAERVRFRGQVLEWLNLDGRPADAPFPEMDLRCWRVPGQPEEGRLWQDMISGKGLGRGAACRGLMEELALLEGVTEEDIRTRSPRFLNYAYILKRRGAIC
;
A
#
# COMPACT_ATOMS: atom_id res chain seq x y z
N MET A 1 -28.07 26.61 1.29
CA MET A 1 -27.32 27.30 2.37
C MET A 1 -25.95 27.65 1.78
N GLU A 2 -25.30 28.73 2.20
CA GLU A 2 -23.92 29.02 1.77
C GLU A 2 -22.95 28.48 2.82
N THR A 3 -21.94 27.70 2.41
CA THR A 3 -20.95 27.14 3.34
C THR A 3 -19.87 28.17 3.66
N ARG A 4 -19.77 28.56 4.93
CA ARG A 4 -18.78 29.55 5.38
C ARG A 4 -17.37 28.95 5.38
N ARG A 5 -16.37 29.74 5.02
CA ARG A 5 -14.96 29.35 5.12
C ARG A 5 -14.31 30.09 6.28
N PHE A 6 -13.65 29.33 7.14
CA PHE A 6 -12.91 29.83 8.28
C PHE A 6 -11.42 29.55 8.08
N THR A 7 -10.60 30.47 8.59
CA THR A 7 -9.15 30.26 8.74
C THR A 7 -8.85 29.52 10.04
N ALA A 8 -7.60 29.06 10.19
CA ALA A 8 -7.09 28.41 11.39
C ALA A 8 -7.20 29.28 12.67
N GLU A 9 -7.37 30.60 12.55
CA GLU A 9 -7.44 31.54 13.67
C GLU A 9 -8.88 31.71 14.21
N GLU A 10 -9.90 31.34 13.43
CA GLU A 10 -11.31 31.57 13.74
C GLU A 10 -11.94 30.46 14.59
N ILE A 11 -11.26 30.07 15.67
CA ILE A 11 -11.64 28.96 16.55
C ILE A 11 -13.00 29.18 17.21
N GLY A 12 -13.26 30.37 17.75
CA GLY A 12 -14.50 30.70 18.46
C GLY A 12 -15.75 30.56 17.57
N PRO A 13 -15.82 31.26 16.42
CA PRO A 13 -16.90 31.11 15.46
C PRO A 13 -17.12 29.67 14.97
N ALA A 14 -16.04 28.91 14.76
CA ALA A 14 -16.11 27.51 14.38
C ALA A 14 -16.70 26.64 15.50
N ALA A 15 -16.24 26.81 16.76
CA ALA A 15 -16.81 26.11 17.91
C ALA A 15 -18.29 26.44 18.14
N ASP A 16 -18.71 27.68 17.88
CA ASP A 16 -20.11 28.08 18.00
C ASP A 16 -21.05 27.35 17.03
N ILE A 17 -20.57 27.00 15.82
CA ILE A 17 -21.34 26.17 14.89
C ILE A 17 -21.67 24.84 15.55
N ILE A 18 -20.66 24.16 16.10
CA ILE A 18 -20.82 22.88 16.79
C ILE A 18 -21.78 23.02 17.99
N ARG A 19 -21.60 24.04 18.84
CA ARG A 19 -22.43 24.26 20.04
C ARG A 19 -23.91 24.49 19.71
N ARG A 20 -24.21 25.09 18.56
CA ARG A 20 -25.58 25.35 18.09
C ARG A 20 -26.19 24.18 17.29
N GLY A 21 -25.55 23.01 17.25
CA GLY A 21 -26.03 21.84 16.49
C GLY A 21 -25.77 21.93 14.98
N GLY A 22 -24.84 22.81 14.59
CA GLY A 22 -24.35 22.99 13.22
C GLY A 22 -23.37 21.90 12.76
N LEU A 23 -23.11 21.86 11.46
CA LEU A 23 -22.13 21.00 10.81
C LEU A 23 -20.87 21.77 10.41
N LEU A 24 -19.70 21.27 10.79
CA LEU A 24 -18.41 21.91 10.53
C LEU A 24 -17.42 20.94 9.89
N GLY A 25 -16.83 21.31 8.77
CA GLY A 25 -15.64 20.66 8.24
C GLY A 25 -14.42 21.02 9.08
N ILE A 26 -13.77 20.02 9.69
CA ILE A 26 -12.61 20.21 10.57
C ILE A 26 -11.37 19.50 10.00
N PRO A 27 -10.18 20.15 10.01
CA PRO A 27 -8.94 19.54 9.56
C PRO A 27 -8.43 18.54 10.60
N THR A 28 -7.79 17.44 10.19
CA THR A 28 -7.04 16.57 11.12
C THR A 28 -5.71 16.18 10.49
N GLU A 29 -4.83 15.52 11.24
CA GLU A 29 -3.61 14.93 10.67
C GLU A 29 -3.94 13.81 9.68
N THR A 30 -5.10 13.13 9.81
CA THR A 30 -5.48 12.00 8.97
C THR A 30 -6.20 12.42 7.68
N VAL A 31 -7.40 12.97 7.83
CA VAL A 31 -8.34 13.35 6.77
C VAL A 31 -9.26 14.43 7.34
N TYR A 32 -9.85 15.27 6.50
CA TYR A 32 -10.86 16.22 6.95
C TYR A 32 -12.11 15.48 7.45
N GLY A 33 -12.64 15.93 8.59
CA GLY A 33 -13.80 15.36 9.26
C GLY A 33 -15.04 16.25 9.12
N LEU A 34 -16.22 15.65 9.01
CA LEU A 34 -17.50 16.36 9.12
C LEU A 34 -17.99 16.30 10.57
N GLY A 35 -17.70 17.34 11.35
CA GLY A 35 -18.02 17.43 12.75
C GLY A 35 -19.44 17.92 13.05
N ALA A 36 -20.06 17.34 14.06
CA ALA A 36 -21.24 17.88 14.76
C ALA A 36 -21.15 17.55 16.26
N ASN A 37 -22.00 18.17 17.08
CA ASN A 37 -22.12 17.81 18.49
C ASN A 37 -22.51 16.32 18.63
N GLY A 38 -21.59 15.50 19.16
CA GLY A 38 -21.77 14.05 19.27
C GLY A 38 -22.75 13.58 20.34
N LEU A 39 -23.22 14.51 21.19
CA LEU A 39 -24.23 14.27 22.22
C LEU A 39 -25.63 14.74 21.80
N ASP A 40 -25.75 15.46 20.69
CA ASP A 40 -27.03 15.92 20.16
C ASP A 40 -27.50 15.00 19.02
N PRO A 41 -28.56 14.20 19.24
CA PRO A 41 -29.05 13.29 18.21
C PRO A 41 -29.48 13.99 16.91
N ALA A 42 -29.98 15.23 16.98
CA ALA A 42 -30.39 15.98 15.80
C ALA A 42 -29.17 16.43 14.98
N ALA A 43 -28.13 16.94 15.65
CA ALA A 43 -26.88 17.32 14.99
C ALA A 43 -26.20 16.11 14.34
N VAL A 44 -26.19 14.96 15.02
CA VAL A 44 -25.62 13.72 14.48
C VAL A 44 -26.40 13.22 13.25
N ARG A 45 -27.75 13.28 13.25
CA ARG A 45 -28.55 12.92 12.07
C ARG A 45 -28.19 13.75 10.83
N ARG A 46 -27.93 15.05 11.01
CA ARG A 46 -27.52 15.94 9.92
C ARG A 46 -26.20 15.51 9.26
N ILE A 47 -25.27 14.87 9.99
CA ILE A 47 -24.04 14.28 9.40
C ILE A 47 -24.42 13.22 8.35
N PHE A 48 -25.34 12.32 8.71
CA PHE A 48 -25.78 11.24 7.81
C PHE A 48 -26.50 11.79 6.58
N GLU A 49 -27.38 12.78 6.78
CA GLU A 49 -28.09 13.49 5.71
C GLU A 49 -27.14 14.17 4.73
N ALA A 50 -26.20 14.99 5.24
CA ALA A 50 -25.25 15.72 4.40
C ALA A 50 -24.35 14.79 3.57
N LYS A 51 -23.98 13.63 4.13
CA LYS A 51 -23.15 12.63 3.44
C LYS A 51 -23.92 11.69 2.52
N GLY A 52 -25.26 11.62 2.64
CA GLY A 52 -26.05 10.56 2.02
C GLY A 52 -25.64 9.16 2.53
N ARG A 53 -25.36 9.04 3.83
CA ARG A 53 -24.82 7.82 4.45
C ARG A 53 -25.92 7.03 5.18
N PRO A 54 -25.97 5.68 5.08
CA PRO A 54 -26.83 4.87 5.93
C PRO A 54 -26.54 5.07 7.42
N GLN A 55 -27.59 5.11 8.24
CA GLN A 55 -27.50 5.34 9.70
C GLN A 55 -27.01 4.12 10.50
N ASP A 56 -26.58 3.05 9.83
CA ASP A 56 -26.17 1.78 10.43
C ASP A 56 -24.66 1.70 10.73
N ASN A 57 -23.92 2.80 10.53
CA ASN A 57 -22.50 2.86 10.84
C ASN A 57 -22.21 3.80 12.02
N PRO A 58 -21.46 3.35 13.04
CA PRO A 58 -21.08 4.20 14.16
C PRO A 58 -20.19 5.37 13.70
N LEU A 59 -20.14 6.41 14.52
CA LEU A 59 -19.25 7.57 14.37
C LEU A 59 -18.14 7.55 15.43
N ILE A 60 -17.06 8.28 15.16
CA ILE A 60 -15.94 8.47 16.10
C ILE A 60 -16.14 9.81 16.80
N LEU A 61 -16.13 9.80 18.12
CA LEU A 61 -16.07 11.00 18.95
C LEU A 61 -14.64 11.49 19.06
N HIS A 62 -14.44 12.75 18.69
CA HIS A 62 -13.17 13.46 18.82
C HIS A 62 -13.18 14.28 20.11
N VAL A 63 -12.11 14.18 20.88
CA VAL A 63 -11.92 14.85 22.17
C VAL A 63 -10.55 15.57 22.19
N PRO A 64 -10.37 16.66 22.96
CA PRO A 64 -9.14 17.45 22.94
C PRO A 64 -7.97 16.81 23.70
N ALA A 65 -8.26 15.87 24.62
CA ALA A 65 -7.30 15.22 25.50
C ALA A 65 -7.84 13.88 26.06
N MET A 66 -6.96 13.08 26.65
CA MET A 66 -7.27 11.73 27.16
C MET A 66 -8.14 11.70 28.42
N ASP A 67 -8.08 12.74 29.25
CA ASP A 67 -8.87 12.90 30.48
C ASP A 67 -10.38 12.99 30.20
N TRP A 68 -10.78 13.22 28.94
CA TRP A 68 -12.17 13.17 28.50
C TRP A 68 -12.72 11.75 28.33
N LEU A 69 -11.88 10.72 28.32
CA LEU A 69 -12.34 9.33 28.18
C LEU A 69 -13.36 8.97 29.26
N GLU A 70 -13.07 9.31 30.53
CA GLU A 70 -13.93 8.99 31.66
C GLU A 70 -15.30 9.68 31.60
N ARG A 71 -15.42 10.79 30.86
CA ARG A 71 -16.68 11.50 30.66
C ARG A 71 -17.66 10.70 29.80
N TYR A 72 -17.18 9.93 28.82
CA TYR A 72 -18.02 9.28 27.80
C TYR A 72 -17.91 7.75 27.77
N CYS A 73 -16.92 7.18 28.46
CA CYS A 73 -16.67 5.75 28.50
C CYS A 73 -16.72 5.21 29.94
N LYS A 74 -17.00 3.91 30.07
CA LYS A 74 -16.97 3.16 31.33
C LYS A 74 -16.10 1.91 31.16
N HIS A 75 -15.66 1.31 32.27
CA HIS A 75 -14.79 0.13 32.29
C HIS A 75 -13.55 0.26 31.38
N ILE A 76 -12.89 1.43 31.41
CA ILE A 76 -11.75 1.74 30.53
C ILE A 76 -10.55 0.86 30.93
N PRO A 77 -10.04 -0.03 30.05
CA PRO A 77 -8.94 -0.91 30.38
C PRO A 77 -7.61 -0.15 30.44
N ALA A 78 -6.63 -0.66 31.21
CA ALA A 78 -5.28 -0.08 31.30
C ALA A 78 -4.61 0.10 29.92
N ALA A 79 -4.88 -0.83 28.98
CA ALA A 79 -4.40 -0.76 27.61
C ALA A 79 -4.81 0.54 26.88
N ALA A 80 -5.97 1.12 27.22
CA ALA A 80 -6.43 2.38 26.63
C ALA A 80 -5.53 3.56 27.04
N TYR A 81 -5.13 3.61 28.33
CA TYR A 81 -4.22 4.62 28.84
C TYR A 81 -2.82 4.46 28.25
N THR A 82 -2.30 3.22 28.18
CA THR A 82 -1.01 2.93 27.53
C THR A 82 -0.99 3.38 26.06
N LEU A 83 -2.05 3.14 25.31
CA LEU A 83 -2.16 3.59 23.93
C LEU A 83 -2.30 5.11 23.82
N ALA A 84 -3.10 5.74 24.69
CA ALA A 84 -3.28 7.19 24.70
C ALA A 84 -1.96 7.91 25.01
N GLU A 85 -1.21 7.49 26.02
CA GLU A 85 0.09 8.08 26.36
C GLU A 85 1.09 8.03 25.20
N ARG A 86 1.02 6.99 24.36
CA ARG A 86 1.97 6.76 23.28
C ARG A 86 1.55 7.36 21.94
N PHE A 87 0.25 7.40 21.66
CA PHE A 87 -0.27 7.71 20.33
C PHE A 87 -1.31 8.83 20.31
N TRP A 88 -1.69 9.40 21.47
CA TRP A 88 -2.56 10.58 21.56
C TRP A 88 -1.79 11.82 22.04
N PRO A 89 -2.06 13.00 21.44
CA PRO A 89 -2.83 13.22 20.22
C PRO A 89 -2.25 12.48 19.02
N GLY A 90 -3.10 11.93 18.14
CA GLY A 90 -2.61 11.22 16.95
C GLY A 90 -3.63 10.30 16.26
N PRO A 91 -3.16 9.55 15.24
CA PRO A 91 -4.01 8.83 14.30
C PRO A 91 -4.47 7.47 14.83
N LEU A 92 -4.83 7.41 16.12
CA LEU A 92 -5.37 6.22 16.77
C LEU A 92 -6.80 6.47 17.29
N THR A 93 -7.68 5.52 17.02
CA THR A 93 -9.03 5.45 17.56
C THR A 93 -9.16 4.18 18.38
N MET A 94 -9.71 4.32 19.59
CA MET A 94 -9.97 3.21 20.50
C MET A 94 -11.47 2.96 20.58
N ILE A 95 -11.91 1.72 20.35
CA ILE A 95 -13.29 1.30 20.66
C ILE A 95 -13.35 0.92 22.14
N LEU A 96 -14.24 1.57 22.87
CA LEU A 96 -14.43 1.45 24.31
C LEU A 96 -15.92 1.30 24.62
N GLU A 97 -16.26 0.78 25.81
CA GLU A 97 -17.64 0.74 26.27
C GLU A 97 -18.16 2.14 26.58
N ARG A 98 -19.32 2.51 26.03
CA ARG A 98 -19.88 3.86 26.17
C ARG A 98 -20.63 4.04 27.49
N ARG A 99 -20.74 5.28 27.95
CA ARG A 99 -21.75 5.70 28.93
C ARG A 99 -23.08 6.01 28.23
N GLU A 100 -24.17 5.97 28.99
CA GLU A 100 -25.54 6.19 28.50
C GLU A 100 -25.74 7.57 27.86
N MET A 101 -24.99 8.58 28.28
CA MET A 101 -25.06 9.92 27.71
C MET A 101 -24.63 9.99 26.23
N VAL A 102 -23.89 8.99 25.72
CA VAL A 102 -23.55 8.91 24.30
C VAL A 102 -24.75 8.33 23.55
N PRO A 103 -25.41 9.07 22.66
CA PRO A 103 -26.65 8.63 22.03
C PRO A 103 -26.48 7.43 21.09
N ASP A 104 -27.52 6.61 20.97
CA ASP A 104 -27.53 5.45 20.06
C ASP A 104 -27.29 5.84 18.60
N VAL A 105 -27.73 7.03 18.17
CA VAL A 105 -27.48 7.52 16.80
C VAL A 105 -26.00 7.78 16.52
N THR A 106 -25.20 8.03 17.55
CA THR A 106 -23.74 8.18 17.45
C THR A 106 -23.06 6.82 17.31
N THR A 107 -23.56 5.80 18.02
CA THR A 107 -22.95 4.45 18.06
C THR A 107 -23.64 3.44 17.16
N ALA A 108 -24.62 3.86 16.36
CA ALA A 108 -25.50 2.98 15.59
C ALA A 108 -26.16 1.88 16.45
N GLY A 109 -26.51 2.23 17.70
CA GLY A 109 -27.13 1.33 18.68
C GLY A 109 -26.17 0.37 19.39
N LEU A 110 -24.86 0.45 19.14
CA LEU A 110 -23.86 -0.36 19.83
C LEU A 110 -23.64 0.14 21.26
N ASP A 111 -23.24 -0.77 22.16
CA ASP A 111 -22.78 -0.46 23.53
C ASP A 111 -21.36 0.11 23.58
N THR A 112 -20.73 0.29 22.42
CA THR A 112 -19.37 0.78 22.28
C THR A 112 -19.32 2.08 21.50
N VAL A 113 -18.28 2.88 21.75
CA VAL A 113 -18.00 4.15 21.07
C VAL A 113 -16.55 4.21 20.65
N GLY A 114 -16.29 4.75 19.45
CA GLY A 114 -14.94 5.07 19.01
C GLY A 114 -14.50 6.42 19.55
N MET A 115 -13.39 6.45 20.28
CA MET A 115 -12.81 7.68 20.83
C MET A 115 -11.49 8.01 20.12
N ARG A 116 -11.23 9.29 19.86
CA ARG A 116 -9.97 9.78 19.27
C ARG A 116 -9.58 11.15 19.80
N CYS A 117 -8.29 11.35 20.07
CA CYS A 117 -7.70 12.67 20.27
C CYS A 117 -6.88 13.03 19.02
N PRO A 118 -7.38 13.88 18.08
CA PRO A 118 -6.69 14.17 16.82
C PRO A 118 -5.44 15.03 17.05
N ASP A 119 -4.35 14.75 16.33
CA ASP A 119 -3.12 15.56 16.37
C ASP A 119 -3.17 16.73 15.38
N HIS A 120 -4.15 17.61 15.57
CA HIS A 120 -4.23 18.85 14.80
C HIS A 120 -4.56 20.02 15.73
N PRO A 121 -3.68 21.03 15.84
CA PRO A 121 -3.81 22.08 16.86
C PRO A 121 -5.11 22.87 16.72
N VAL A 122 -5.51 23.23 15.48
CA VAL A 122 -6.77 23.94 15.19
C VAL A 122 -7.98 23.13 15.67
N THR A 123 -8.06 21.84 15.32
CA THR A 123 -9.18 20.99 15.72
C THR A 123 -9.20 20.76 17.22
N ARG A 124 -8.06 20.52 17.87
CA ARG A 124 -8.01 20.41 19.33
C ARG A 124 -8.48 21.70 20.02
N ALA A 125 -8.14 22.86 19.48
CA ALA A 125 -8.62 24.15 19.98
C ALA A 125 -10.14 24.33 19.78
N ILE A 126 -10.70 23.90 18.64
CA ILE A 126 -12.15 23.89 18.40
C ILE A 126 -12.86 22.96 19.38
N LEU A 127 -12.34 21.75 19.59
CA LEU A 127 -12.89 20.76 20.54
C LEU A 127 -12.89 21.31 21.97
N ALA A 128 -11.79 21.94 22.39
CA ALA A 128 -11.68 22.56 23.71
C ALA A 128 -12.63 23.76 23.87
N ALA A 129 -12.74 24.62 22.85
CA ALA A 129 -13.62 25.79 22.88
C ALA A 129 -15.11 25.43 22.81
N ALA A 130 -15.46 24.32 22.16
CA ALA A 130 -16.83 23.80 22.12
C ALA A 130 -17.26 23.14 23.43
N ASP A 131 -16.29 22.64 24.22
CA ASP A 131 -16.47 21.92 25.49
C ASP A 131 -17.46 20.73 25.41
N LEU A 132 -17.45 20.02 24.28
CA LEU A 132 -18.26 18.82 24.03
C LEU A 132 -17.58 17.90 23.00
N PRO A 133 -17.88 16.59 22.98
CA PRO A 133 -17.23 15.68 22.05
C PRO A 133 -17.84 15.84 20.66
N VAL A 134 -17.00 15.90 19.63
CA VAL A 134 -17.47 16.09 18.25
C VAL A 134 -17.51 14.74 17.55
N ALA A 135 -18.71 14.32 17.14
CA ALA A 135 -18.85 13.18 16.24
C ALA A 135 -18.37 13.61 14.84
N ALA A 136 -17.35 12.94 14.31
CA ALA A 136 -16.81 13.29 12.99
C ALA A 136 -16.36 12.04 12.21
N PRO A 137 -17.13 11.58 11.21
CA PRO A 137 -16.58 10.74 10.15
C PRO A 137 -15.76 11.59 9.17
N SER A 138 -15.13 10.94 8.18
CA SER A 138 -14.52 11.65 7.05
C SER A 138 -15.53 12.56 6.35
N GLY A 139 -15.08 13.67 5.79
CA GLY A 139 -15.94 14.73 5.28
C GLY A 139 -16.42 14.60 3.84
N ASN A 140 -16.36 13.40 3.24
CA ASN A 140 -16.75 13.16 1.85
C ASN A 140 -18.22 12.75 1.67
N THR A 141 -18.76 12.90 0.46
CA THR A 141 -20.02 12.24 0.11
C THR A 141 -19.81 10.71 0.18
N SER A 142 -20.79 9.99 0.75
CA SER A 142 -20.66 8.56 1.03
C SER A 142 -20.23 7.77 -0.21
N GLY A 143 -19.15 6.97 -0.09
CA GLY A 143 -18.57 6.19 -1.18
C GLY A 143 -17.35 6.82 -1.85
N ARG A 144 -17.28 8.15 -1.95
CA ARG A 144 -16.14 8.88 -2.54
C ARG A 144 -14.85 8.71 -1.72
N PRO A 145 -13.65 8.96 -2.28
CA PRO A 145 -12.40 9.08 -1.52
C PRO A 145 -12.52 10.08 -0.38
N SER A 146 -11.79 9.86 0.72
CA SER A 146 -11.80 10.80 1.85
C SER A 146 -11.14 12.14 1.47
N PRO A 147 -11.54 13.28 2.06
CA PRO A 147 -10.93 14.57 1.76
C PRO A 147 -9.64 14.75 2.60
N THR A 148 -8.56 15.19 1.97
CA THR A 148 -7.25 15.45 2.62
C THR A 148 -6.92 16.94 2.66
N SER A 149 -7.74 17.77 2.03
CA SER A 149 -7.66 19.23 2.02
C SER A 149 -9.03 19.89 2.22
N ALA A 150 -9.03 21.18 2.54
CA ALA A 150 -10.26 21.99 2.57
C ALA A 150 -10.93 22.09 1.20
N ALA A 151 -10.15 22.00 0.11
CA ALA A 151 -10.68 22.00 -1.26
C ALA A 151 -11.49 20.73 -1.54
N ASP A 152 -10.97 19.56 -1.17
CA ASP A 152 -11.71 18.29 -1.31
C ASP A 152 -12.97 18.27 -0.44
N MET A 153 -12.88 18.83 0.76
CA MET A 153 -14.01 18.98 1.68
C MET A 153 -15.10 19.84 1.04
N LEU A 154 -14.72 20.97 0.46
CA LEU A 154 -15.62 21.90 -0.19
C LEU A 154 -16.28 21.26 -1.42
N GLU A 155 -15.53 20.54 -2.25
CA GLU A 155 -16.05 19.83 -3.42
C GLU A 155 -17.25 18.94 -3.07
N ASP A 156 -17.18 18.25 -1.93
CA ASP A 156 -18.22 17.32 -1.50
C ASP A 156 -19.33 17.96 -0.66
N MET A 157 -19.02 19.00 0.12
CA MET A 157 -19.88 19.50 1.19
C MET A 157 -20.39 20.93 0.99
N ASP A 158 -19.97 21.62 -0.06
CA ASP A 158 -20.45 22.97 -0.35
C ASP A 158 -21.98 22.99 -0.47
N GLY A 159 -22.58 23.96 0.21
CA GLY A 159 -24.01 24.15 0.32
C GLY A 159 -24.76 23.16 1.23
N LYS A 160 -24.07 22.14 1.79
CA LYS A 160 -24.65 21.11 2.68
C LYS A 160 -24.34 21.36 4.17
N ILE A 161 -23.26 22.08 4.48
CA ILE A 161 -22.74 22.25 5.84
C ILE A 161 -22.53 23.73 6.20
N ASP A 162 -22.53 24.04 7.49
CA ASP A 162 -22.53 25.42 8.00
C ASP A 162 -21.17 26.13 7.83
N GLY A 163 -20.07 25.37 7.86
CA GLY A 163 -18.77 25.89 7.45
C GLY A 163 -17.66 24.86 7.37
N ILE A 164 -16.50 25.30 6.90
CA ILE A 164 -15.25 24.53 6.78
C ILE A 164 -14.11 25.37 7.35
N VAL A 165 -13.29 24.78 8.20
CA VAL A 165 -12.05 25.39 8.67
C VAL A 165 -10.90 24.90 7.79
N ASP A 166 -10.22 25.81 7.11
CA ASP A 166 -9.01 25.50 6.35
C ASP A 166 -7.80 25.46 7.31
N GLY A 167 -7.32 24.23 7.56
CA GLY A 167 -6.13 23.96 8.35
C GLY A 167 -4.93 23.52 7.51
N GLY A 168 -5.01 23.65 6.18
CA GLY A 168 -4.01 23.10 5.27
C GLY A 168 -4.18 21.59 5.00
N PRO A 169 -3.24 20.99 4.25
CA PRO A 169 -3.30 19.58 3.87
C PRO A 169 -3.01 18.64 5.05
N CYS A 170 -3.66 17.46 5.05
CA CYS A 170 -3.41 16.41 6.04
C CYS A 170 -1.99 15.83 5.92
N SER A 171 -1.33 15.60 7.06
CA SER A 171 0.06 15.11 7.11
C SER A 171 0.19 13.58 6.98
N VAL A 172 -0.86 12.81 7.29
CA VAL A 172 -0.91 11.34 7.18
C VAL A 172 -1.65 10.90 5.91
N GLY A 173 -2.81 11.51 5.60
CA GLY A 173 -3.60 11.28 4.38
C GLY A 173 -4.44 10.00 4.33
N VAL A 174 -4.28 9.08 5.28
CA VAL A 174 -5.20 7.95 5.51
C VAL A 174 -5.85 8.07 6.87
N GLU A 175 -7.05 7.51 7.04
CA GLU A 175 -7.79 7.61 8.30
C GLU A 175 -7.06 6.93 9.47
N SER A 176 -7.47 7.27 10.69
CA SER A 176 -6.96 6.69 11.92
C SER A 176 -7.04 5.16 11.95
N THR A 177 -6.05 4.56 12.59
CA THR A 177 -6.07 3.16 13.00
C THR A 177 -7.17 2.96 14.02
N ILE A 178 -7.97 1.90 13.89
CA ILE A 178 -9.03 1.57 14.86
C ILE A 178 -8.68 0.26 15.54
N VAL A 179 -8.51 0.32 16.86
CA VAL A 179 -8.30 -0.84 17.73
C VAL A 179 -9.47 -1.00 18.68
N ASP A 180 -9.96 -2.22 18.79
CA ASP A 180 -10.99 -2.61 19.73
C ASP A 180 -10.38 -3.16 21.02
N LEU A 181 -10.68 -2.48 22.12
CA LEU A 181 -10.20 -2.80 23.46
C LEU A 181 -11.28 -3.44 24.33
N THR A 182 -12.47 -3.71 23.79
CA THR A 182 -13.54 -4.40 24.51
C THR A 182 -13.44 -5.92 24.39
N VAL A 183 -12.39 -6.43 23.73
CA VAL A 183 -12.12 -7.85 23.52
C VAL A 183 -10.68 -8.18 23.88
N THR A 184 -10.42 -9.45 24.23
CA THR A 184 -9.07 -9.95 24.54
C THR A 184 -8.74 -11.14 23.63
N PRO A 185 -7.60 -11.13 22.91
CA PRO A 185 -6.66 -10.01 22.77
C PRO A 185 -7.29 -8.80 22.05
N PRO A 186 -6.75 -7.57 22.23
CA PRO A 186 -7.15 -6.39 21.47
C PRO A 186 -7.17 -6.65 19.97
N ARG A 187 -8.08 -6.00 19.24
CA ARG A 187 -8.33 -6.31 17.83
C ARG A 187 -8.21 -5.09 16.92
N LEU A 188 -7.35 -5.16 15.92
CA LEU A 188 -7.27 -4.19 14.83
C LEU A 188 -8.51 -4.32 13.93
N LEU A 189 -9.38 -3.32 13.93
CA LEU A 189 -10.57 -3.25 13.08
C LEU A 189 -10.32 -2.49 11.77
N ARG A 190 -9.40 -1.52 11.79
CA ARG A 190 -9.03 -0.75 10.59
C ARG A 190 -7.56 -0.33 10.65
N PRO A 191 -6.73 -0.66 9.64
CA PRO A 191 -5.38 -0.14 9.54
C PRO A 191 -5.39 1.34 9.13
N GLY A 192 -4.46 2.12 9.68
CA GLY A 192 -4.35 3.56 9.50
C GLY A 192 -2.95 4.07 9.87
N GLY A 193 -2.87 5.31 10.35
CA GLY A 193 -1.58 5.97 10.65
C GLY A 193 -0.73 5.34 11.76
N VAL A 194 -1.33 4.62 12.72
CA VAL A 194 -0.59 3.79 13.69
C VAL A 194 -0.52 2.35 13.18
N THR A 195 0.68 1.81 13.00
CA THR A 195 0.86 0.49 12.37
C THR A 195 0.56 -0.66 13.32
N LEU A 196 0.30 -1.85 12.77
CA LEU A 196 0.07 -3.06 13.57
C LEU A 196 1.30 -3.42 14.41
N GLU A 197 2.51 -3.19 13.88
CA GLU A 197 3.77 -3.40 14.58
C GLU A 197 3.90 -2.44 15.78
N GLN A 198 3.52 -1.17 15.60
CA GLN A 198 3.50 -0.19 16.70
C GLN A 198 2.49 -0.58 17.78
N LEU A 199 1.30 -1.06 17.40
CA LEU A 199 0.30 -1.55 18.36
C LEU A 199 0.82 -2.77 19.13
N ARG A 200 1.43 -3.75 18.44
CA ARG A 200 2.01 -4.94 19.07
C ARG A 200 3.19 -4.59 19.97
N ALA A 201 4.00 -3.61 19.59
CA ALA A 201 5.08 -3.11 20.44
C ALA A 201 4.57 -2.38 21.70
N ALA A 202 3.31 -1.94 21.74
CA ALA A 202 2.70 -1.29 22.90
C ALA A 202 1.91 -2.28 23.78
N LEU A 203 1.20 -3.24 23.17
CA LEU A 203 0.22 -4.09 23.85
C LEU A 203 0.61 -5.58 23.91
N GLY A 204 1.67 -5.99 23.20
CA GLY A 204 1.95 -7.40 22.96
C GLY A 204 1.09 -7.96 21.84
N GLU A 205 0.21 -8.90 22.15
CA GLU A 205 -0.64 -9.53 21.14
C GLU A 205 -1.78 -8.61 20.68
N VAL A 206 -1.92 -8.45 19.36
CA VAL A 206 -3.04 -7.77 18.73
C VAL A 206 -3.54 -8.62 17.56
N ALA A 207 -4.80 -9.02 17.64
CA ALA A 207 -5.48 -9.77 16.59
C ALA A 207 -5.88 -8.84 15.43
N VAL A 208 -5.89 -9.36 14.20
CA VAL A 208 -6.38 -8.62 13.03
C VAL A 208 -7.78 -9.11 12.71
N ASP A 209 -8.73 -8.17 12.59
CA ASP A 209 -10.10 -8.55 12.21
C ASP A 209 -10.15 -9.06 10.77
N PRO A 210 -10.87 -10.15 10.46
CA PRO A 210 -11.01 -10.65 9.09
C PRO A 210 -11.48 -9.58 8.10
N ALA A 211 -12.35 -8.65 8.50
CA ALA A 211 -12.84 -7.56 7.63
C ALA A 211 -11.75 -6.56 7.19
N VAL A 212 -10.54 -6.64 7.76
CA VAL A 212 -9.37 -5.89 7.26
C VAL A 212 -8.88 -6.45 5.92
N THR A 213 -9.03 -7.76 5.70
CA THR A 213 -8.46 -8.47 4.54
C THR A 213 -9.51 -8.96 3.55
N ARG A 214 -10.80 -9.00 3.94
CA ARG A 214 -11.93 -9.38 3.08
C ARG A 214 -13.11 -8.42 3.19
N LEU A 215 -13.98 -8.44 2.18
CA LEU A 215 -15.32 -7.85 2.28
C LEU A 215 -16.10 -8.51 3.43
N MET A 216 -16.87 -7.69 4.14
CA MET A 216 -17.87 -8.19 5.08
C MET A 216 -19.00 -8.91 4.33
N GLY A 217 -19.49 -9.99 4.92
CA GLY A 217 -20.60 -10.76 4.37
C GLY A 217 -21.96 -10.06 4.55
N ALA A 218 -22.97 -10.45 3.77
CA ALA A 218 -24.34 -10.00 3.97
C ALA A 218 -24.83 -10.41 5.37
N GLY A 219 -25.19 -9.43 6.21
CA GLY A 219 -25.67 -9.64 7.58
C GLY A 219 -24.65 -9.38 8.70
N GLU A 220 -23.36 -9.19 8.39
CA GLU A 220 -22.37 -8.77 9.39
C GLU A 220 -22.55 -7.28 9.74
N GLN A 221 -22.58 -6.94 11.05
CA GLN A 221 -22.70 -5.55 11.52
C GLN A 221 -21.31 -4.90 11.69
N PRO A 222 -21.11 -3.65 11.22
CA PRO A 222 -19.82 -2.99 11.31
C PRO A 222 -19.58 -2.48 12.74
N ARG A 223 -18.48 -2.92 13.36
CA ARG A 223 -18.08 -2.46 14.70
C ARG A 223 -17.38 -1.09 14.67
N ALA A 224 -16.95 -0.66 13.48
CA ALA A 224 -16.24 0.59 13.26
C ALA A 224 -16.49 1.13 11.84
N PRO A 225 -16.25 2.44 11.60
CA PRO A 225 -16.38 3.03 10.26
C PRO A 225 -15.47 2.37 9.21
N GLY A 226 -16.01 2.21 7.99
CA GLY A 226 -15.25 1.80 6.81
C GLY A 226 -15.12 0.29 6.61
N MET A 227 -15.95 -0.54 7.25
CA MET A 227 -15.86 -2.01 7.15
C MET A 227 -16.83 -2.66 6.13
N LYS A 228 -18.02 -2.09 5.88
CA LYS A 228 -19.15 -2.80 5.24
C LYS A 228 -19.39 -2.53 3.74
N TYR A 229 -18.90 -1.42 3.17
CA TYR A 229 -19.24 -1.00 1.79
C TYR A 229 -18.02 -0.85 0.88
N ARG A 230 -18.28 -0.78 -0.44
CA ARG A 230 -17.33 -0.19 -1.39
C ARG A 230 -17.09 1.26 -0.94
N HIS A 231 -15.89 1.51 -0.46
CA HIS A 231 -15.47 2.78 0.10
C HIS A 231 -14.27 3.28 -0.68
N TYR A 232 -14.16 4.61 -0.79
CA TYR A 232 -13.05 5.28 -1.46
C TYR A 232 -13.01 5.08 -2.98
N ALA A 233 -14.14 4.73 -3.59
CA ALA A 233 -14.19 4.46 -5.00
C ALA A 233 -14.36 5.76 -5.79
N PRO A 234 -13.47 6.05 -6.75
CA PRO A 234 -13.74 7.03 -7.78
C PRO A 234 -14.89 6.55 -8.69
N LYS A 235 -15.35 7.42 -9.58
CA LYS A 235 -16.39 7.13 -10.58
C LYS A 235 -15.97 5.96 -11.48
N ALA A 236 -14.73 5.97 -11.95
CA ALA A 236 -14.16 4.90 -12.76
C ALA A 236 -13.86 3.65 -11.92
N PRO A 237 -14.03 2.43 -12.47
CA PRO A 237 -13.64 1.19 -11.79
C PRO A 237 -12.12 1.16 -11.59
N VAL A 238 -11.68 0.65 -10.44
CA VAL A 238 -10.25 0.53 -10.10
C VAL A 238 -9.86 -0.95 -10.10
N THR A 239 -8.72 -1.26 -10.72
CA THR A 239 -8.03 -2.56 -10.66
C THR A 239 -6.71 -2.39 -9.92
N VAL A 240 -6.52 -3.16 -8.85
CA VAL A 240 -5.28 -3.10 -8.06
C VAL A 240 -4.36 -4.22 -8.48
N VAL A 241 -3.09 -3.90 -8.74
CA VAL A 241 -2.04 -4.88 -9.04
C VAL A 241 -1.09 -4.95 -7.85
N LYS A 242 -1.06 -6.12 -7.20
CA LYS A 242 -0.17 -6.45 -6.09
C LYS A 242 0.98 -7.30 -6.56
N GLY A 243 2.15 -7.09 -5.95
CA GLY A 243 3.37 -7.82 -6.23
C GLY A 243 4.56 -6.90 -6.13
N GLU A 244 5.72 -7.40 -6.55
CA GLU A 244 6.93 -6.59 -6.68
C GLU A 244 6.65 -5.33 -7.56
N PRO A 245 7.05 -4.12 -7.12
CA PRO A 245 6.73 -2.86 -7.81
C PRO A 245 7.02 -2.87 -9.32
N SER A 246 8.19 -3.35 -9.75
CA SER A 246 8.54 -3.38 -11.17
C SER A 246 7.68 -4.37 -11.97
N ALA A 247 7.43 -5.56 -11.43
CA ALA A 247 6.54 -6.56 -12.02
C ALA A 247 5.11 -6.02 -12.17
N GLY A 248 4.61 -5.32 -11.15
CA GLY A 248 3.31 -4.66 -11.18
C GLY A 248 3.23 -3.60 -12.28
N ALA A 249 4.25 -2.76 -12.42
CA ALA A 249 4.29 -1.73 -13.46
C ALA A 249 4.30 -2.32 -14.88
N ILE A 250 5.14 -3.34 -15.11
CA ILE A 250 5.21 -4.05 -16.40
C ILE A 250 3.87 -4.70 -16.73
N PHE A 251 3.24 -5.32 -15.73
CA PHE A 251 1.93 -5.93 -15.90
C PHE A 251 0.91 -4.88 -16.34
N ILE A 252 0.81 -3.75 -15.64
CA ILE A 252 -0.12 -2.66 -16.01
C ILE A 252 0.18 -2.18 -17.43
N ALA A 253 1.44 -1.92 -17.78
CA ALA A 253 1.81 -1.40 -19.10
C ALA A 253 1.40 -2.31 -20.27
N ARG A 254 1.29 -3.62 -20.02
CA ARG A 254 0.84 -4.61 -21.02
C ARG A 254 -0.67 -4.75 -21.13
N HIS A 255 -1.41 -4.34 -20.11
CA HIS A 255 -2.86 -4.59 -20.01
C HIS A 255 -3.70 -3.32 -20.10
N VAL A 256 -3.11 -2.16 -19.79
CA VAL A 256 -3.76 -0.87 -19.88
C VAL A 256 -4.16 -0.56 -21.33
N ARG A 257 -5.34 0.00 -21.50
CA ARG A 257 -5.89 0.38 -22.81
C ARG A 257 -5.98 1.89 -22.93
N GLU A 258 -6.11 2.37 -24.16
CA GLU A 258 -6.41 3.77 -24.43
C GLU A 258 -7.72 4.17 -23.72
N GLY A 259 -7.72 5.33 -23.07
CA GLY A 259 -8.84 5.81 -22.26
C GLY A 259 -8.84 5.32 -20.79
N GLU A 260 -7.90 4.49 -20.37
CA GLU A 260 -7.72 4.12 -18.96
C GLU A 260 -6.64 4.97 -18.27
N GLY A 261 -6.81 5.20 -16.97
CA GLY A 261 -5.88 5.92 -16.12
C GLY A 261 -4.98 5.00 -15.30
N ILE A 262 -3.84 5.53 -14.85
CA ILE A 262 -2.85 4.79 -14.07
C ILE A 262 -2.51 5.54 -12.78
N ILE A 263 -2.53 4.83 -11.65
CA ILE A 263 -1.92 5.23 -10.39
C ILE A 263 -0.63 4.41 -10.22
N CYS A 264 0.54 5.07 -10.25
CA CYS A 264 1.83 4.39 -10.18
C CYS A 264 2.80 5.04 -9.18
N PHE A 265 3.89 4.35 -8.89
CA PHE A 265 5.04 4.95 -8.20
C PHE A 265 5.86 5.81 -9.17
N ASP A 266 6.60 6.77 -8.61
CA ASP A 266 7.35 7.77 -9.38
C ASP A 266 8.32 7.14 -10.38
N GLU A 267 9.01 6.08 -9.97
CA GLU A 267 10.02 5.37 -10.76
C GLU A 267 9.44 4.77 -12.05
N TYR A 268 8.16 4.41 -12.05
CA TYR A 268 7.52 3.71 -13.16
C TYR A 268 6.63 4.60 -14.03
N ALA A 269 6.44 5.87 -13.67
CA ALA A 269 5.66 6.81 -14.46
C ALA A 269 6.09 6.93 -15.94
N PRO A 270 7.41 6.85 -16.30
CA PRO A 270 7.82 6.87 -17.70
C PRO A 270 7.29 5.72 -18.56
N LEU A 271 6.82 4.61 -17.96
CA LEU A 271 6.24 3.47 -18.69
C LEU A 271 4.85 3.76 -19.26
N PHE A 272 4.22 4.84 -18.80
CA PHE A 272 2.84 5.20 -19.13
C PHE A 272 2.77 6.53 -19.87
N GLU A 273 3.85 6.92 -20.56
CA GLU A 273 3.91 8.17 -21.32
C GLU A 273 2.77 8.24 -22.36
N GLY A 274 2.06 9.38 -22.38
CA GLY A 274 0.89 9.59 -23.24
C GLY A 274 -0.44 9.10 -22.65
N LEU A 275 -0.46 8.47 -21.48
CA LEU A 275 -1.67 8.07 -20.77
C LEU A 275 -1.94 8.99 -19.56
N PRO A 276 -3.19 9.08 -19.07
CA PRO A 276 -3.51 9.76 -17.81
C PRO A 276 -2.85 9.06 -16.61
N VAL A 277 -1.94 9.75 -15.92
CA VAL A 277 -1.13 9.18 -14.83
C VAL A 277 -1.20 10.05 -13.58
N GLU A 278 -1.46 9.41 -12.43
CA GLU A 278 -1.31 9.99 -11.11
C GLU A 278 -0.21 9.26 -10.34
N ARG A 279 0.70 10.03 -9.72
CA ARG A 279 1.88 9.48 -9.04
C ARG A 279 1.72 9.49 -7.53
N LEU A 280 1.90 8.34 -6.90
CA LEU A 280 1.83 8.19 -5.44
C LEU A 280 3.12 8.60 -4.71
N GLY A 281 4.19 8.94 -5.43
CA GLY A 281 5.52 9.12 -4.86
C GLY A 281 6.41 7.90 -5.06
N PRO A 282 7.63 7.89 -4.50
CA PRO A 282 8.58 6.80 -4.63
C PRO A 282 8.03 5.48 -4.09
N ALA A 283 8.36 4.35 -4.71
CA ALA A 283 7.93 3.02 -4.27
C ALA A 283 8.35 2.72 -2.81
N ALA A 284 9.49 3.28 -2.39
CA ALA A 284 10.03 3.12 -1.04
C ALA A 284 9.40 4.08 0.01
N ASP A 285 8.73 5.16 -0.40
CA ASP A 285 8.14 6.15 0.52
C ASP A 285 6.64 5.93 0.71
N LYS A 286 6.30 4.98 1.58
CA LYS A 286 4.91 4.68 1.93
C LYS A 286 4.21 5.83 2.65
N ALA A 287 4.94 6.72 3.32
CA ALA A 287 4.32 7.85 4.00
C ALA A 287 3.81 8.88 2.98
N GLU A 288 4.56 9.11 1.90
CA GLU A 288 4.11 9.92 0.78
C GLU A 288 2.95 9.28 0.02
N GLN A 289 3.02 7.97 -0.24
CA GLN A 289 1.92 7.24 -0.85
C GLN A 289 0.61 7.35 -0.05
N ALA A 290 0.69 7.27 1.29
CA ALA A 290 -0.46 7.47 2.16
C ALA A 290 -1.05 8.88 2.06
N ARG A 291 -0.20 9.91 1.94
CA ARG A 291 -0.65 11.30 1.73
C ARG A 291 -1.38 11.49 0.39
N ARG A 292 -0.92 10.80 -0.65
CA ARG A 292 -1.38 11.04 -2.03
C ARG A 292 -2.49 10.10 -2.52
N VAL A 293 -2.74 8.98 -1.84
CA VAL A 293 -3.64 7.93 -2.36
C VAL A 293 -5.06 8.43 -2.63
N PHE A 294 -5.65 9.24 -1.75
CA PHE A 294 -6.99 9.77 -1.99
C PHE A 294 -7.01 10.86 -3.06
N ASP A 295 -6.01 11.75 -3.07
CA ASP A 295 -5.88 12.79 -4.09
C ASP A 295 -5.76 12.18 -5.49
N ALA A 296 -4.93 11.14 -5.64
CA ALA A 296 -4.78 10.42 -6.90
C ALA A 296 -6.11 9.80 -7.36
N LEU A 297 -6.88 9.19 -6.45
CA LEU A 297 -8.20 8.67 -6.77
C LEU A 297 -9.19 9.80 -7.14
N ARG A 298 -9.18 10.93 -6.42
CA ARG A 298 -10.06 12.08 -6.69
C ARG A 298 -9.77 12.74 -8.04
N ARG A 299 -8.50 12.89 -8.41
CA ARG A 299 -8.12 13.55 -9.67
C ARG A 299 -8.73 12.87 -10.89
N PHE A 300 -8.83 11.54 -10.88
CA PHE A 300 -9.49 10.81 -11.96
C PHE A 300 -11.00 11.08 -12.07
N ASP A 301 -11.68 11.54 -11.00
CA ASP A 301 -13.10 11.94 -11.10
C ASP A 301 -13.33 13.19 -11.96
N HIS A 302 -12.25 13.92 -12.28
CA HIS A 302 -12.23 15.09 -13.15
C HIS A 302 -11.68 14.79 -14.55
N THR A 303 -11.53 13.51 -14.88
CA THR A 303 -11.08 13.04 -16.20
C THR A 303 -12.13 12.12 -16.82
N ASP A 304 -11.99 11.84 -18.12
CA ASP A 304 -12.89 10.95 -18.85
C ASP A 304 -12.43 9.49 -18.86
N VAL A 305 -11.59 9.08 -17.90
CA VAL A 305 -11.04 7.71 -17.89
C VAL A 305 -12.14 6.66 -17.66
N THR A 306 -12.08 5.57 -18.41
CA THR A 306 -13.08 4.48 -18.33
C THR A 306 -12.73 3.41 -17.29
N GLY A 307 -11.50 3.43 -16.78
CA GLY A 307 -10.97 2.51 -15.79
C GLY A 307 -9.64 3.02 -15.23
N ILE A 308 -9.24 2.54 -14.05
CA ILE A 308 -8.01 2.94 -13.37
C ILE A 308 -7.23 1.69 -12.99
N TRP A 309 -5.95 1.64 -13.36
CA TRP A 309 -4.99 0.65 -12.89
C TRP A 309 -4.15 1.24 -11.76
N ALA A 310 -4.04 0.56 -10.63
CA ALA A 310 -3.28 1.06 -9.48
C ALA A 310 -2.21 0.06 -9.04
N GLN A 311 -0.95 0.52 -9.01
CA GLN A 311 0.09 -0.19 -8.27
C GLN A 311 -0.22 -0.17 -6.77
N CYS A 312 0.08 -1.28 -6.09
CA CYS A 312 -0.15 -1.45 -4.67
C CYS A 312 1.19 -1.64 -3.94
N PRO A 313 1.43 -0.94 -2.82
CA PRO A 313 2.59 -1.25 -1.98
C PRO A 313 2.41 -2.58 -1.24
N ASP A 314 3.49 -3.08 -0.64
CA ASP A 314 3.42 -4.20 0.30
C ASP A 314 2.59 -3.83 1.55
N ASP A 315 2.25 -4.83 2.37
CA ASP A 315 1.40 -4.69 3.54
C ASP A 315 2.17 -4.44 4.86
N HIS A 316 3.44 -4.03 4.79
CA HIS A 316 4.23 -3.69 5.98
C HIS A 316 4.05 -2.23 6.42
N GLY A 317 3.94 -2.01 7.73
CA GLY A 317 3.81 -0.68 8.32
C GLY A 317 2.54 0.04 7.84
N ILE A 318 2.69 1.29 7.37
CA ILE A 318 1.55 2.07 6.82
C ILE A 318 1.08 1.52 5.46
N GLY A 319 1.87 0.67 4.80
CA GLY A 319 1.51 -0.01 3.54
C GLY A 319 0.19 -0.80 3.68
N LEU A 320 -0.04 -1.43 4.83
CA LEU A 320 -1.31 -2.11 5.13
C LEU A 320 -2.52 -1.17 5.03
N ALA A 321 -2.37 0.09 5.46
CA ALA A 321 -3.45 1.07 5.39
C ALA A 321 -3.76 1.46 3.94
N ILE A 322 -2.72 1.76 3.15
CA ILE A 322 -2.81 2.11 1.72
C ILE A 322 -3.45 0.96 0.94
N THR A 323 -2.91 -0.25 1.10
CA THR A 323 -3.42 -1.47 0.48
C THR A 323 -4.88 -1.71 0.86
N ASN A 324 -5.27 -1.47 2.11
CA ASN A 324 -6.67 -1.57 2.52
C ASN A 324 -7.57 -0.55 1.79
N ARG A 325 -7.10 0.68 1.56
CA ARG A 325 -7.87 1.71 0.83
C ARG A 325 -8.02 1.38 -0.65
N LEU A 326 -6.92 1.01 -1.31
CA LEU A 326 -6.92 0.63 -2.73
C LEU A 326 -7.82 -0.59 -2.97
N ASN A 327 -7.71 -1.65 -2.16
CA ASN A 327 -8.55 -2.84 -2.29
C ASN A 327 -10.05 -2.50 -2.15
N LYS A 328 -10.40 -1.59 -1.24
CA LYS A 328 -11.79 -1.14 -1.05
C LYS A 328 -12.28 -0.28 -2.21
N ALA A 329 -11.44 0.61 -2.75
CA ALA A 329 -11.77 1.42 -3.92
C ALA A 329 -12.06 0.54 -5.15
N ALA A 330 -11.25 -0.51 -5.31
CA ALA A 330 -11.37 -1.52 -6.36
C ALA A 330 -12.53 -2.50 -6.18
N GLY A 331 -13.27 -2.45 -5.07
CA GLY A 331 -14.27 -3.47 -4.77
C GLY A 331 -13.67 -4.87 -4.76
N PHE A 332 -12.40 -4.98 -4.36
CA PHE A 332 -11.60 -6.21 -4.34
C PHE A 332 -11.31 -6.83 -5.72
N HIS A 333 -11.39 -6.04 -6.81
CA HIS A 333 -10.77 -6.41 -8.09
C HIS A 333 -9.24 -6.26 -8.00
N ILE A 334 -8.59 -7.34 -7.57
CA ILE A 334 -7.17 -7.40 -7.25
C ILE A 334 -6.52 -8.48 -8.13
N ILE A 335 -5.42 -8.12 -8.78
CA ILE A 335 -4.51 -9.06 -9.46
C ILE A 335 -3.30 -9.21 -8.56
N ASP A 336 -3.07 -10.41 -8.03
CA ASP A 336 -1.98 -10.71 -7.11
C ASP A 336 -0.90 -11.52 -7.82
N LEU A 337 0.16 -10.84 -8.28
CA LEU A 337 1.22 -11.45 -9.07
C LEU A 337 2.06 -12.47 -8.27
N ASP A 338 2.07 -12.34 -6.94
CA ASP A 338 2.83 -13.23 -6.05
C ASP A 338 2.07 -14.55 -5.79
N ARG A 339 0.73 -14.50 -5.79
CA ARG A 339 -0.13 -15.67 -5.55
C ARG A 339 -0.60 -16.37 -6.82
N ASP A 340 -0.98 -15.59 -7.83
CA ASP A 340 -1.60 -16.12 -9.04
C ASP A 340 -0.53 -16.54 -10.08
N GLY A 341 0.74 -16.23 -9.82
CA GLY A 341 1.81 -16.26 -10.82
C GLY A 341 1.50 -15.30 -11.98
N PRO A 342 2.45 -15.05 -12.90
CA PRO A 342 2.10 -14.36 -14.13
C PRO A 342 1.13 -15.27 -14.90
N THR A 343 -0.17 -14.94 -14.88
CA THR A 343 -1.10 -15.53 -15.83
C THR A 343 -0.64 -15.08 -17.21
N ALA A 344 -0.09 -16.03 -17.97
CA ALA A 344 0.27 -15.78 -19.36
C ALA A 344 -1.01 -15.33 -20.08
N PRO A 345 -1.02 -14.17 -20.76
CA PRO A 345 -2.15 -13.83 -21.61
C PRO A 345 -2.29 -14.92 -22.67
N ALA A 346 -3.54 -15.31 -22.97
CA ALA A 346 -3.82 -16.06 -24.18
C ALA A 346 -3.21 -15.25 -25.36
N PRO A 347 -2.45 -15.90 -26.26
CA PRO A 347 -1.77 -15.19 -27.32
C PRO A 347 -2.79 -14.40 -28.15
N ILE A 348 -2.60 -13.09 -28.24
CA ILE A 348 -3.19 -12.34 -29.35
C ILE A 348 -2.58 -12.98 -30.60
N CYS A 349 -3.44 -13.56 -31.43
CA CYS A 349 -3.08 -14.26 -32.64
C CYS A 349 -2.11 -13.39 -33.47
N GLY A 350 -0.84 -13.81 -33.58
CA GLY A 350 0.08 -13.30 -34.61
C GLY A 350 1.54 -12.98 -34.24
N ARG A 351 1.94 -12.83 -32.97
CA ARG A 351 3.36 -12.62 -32.62
C ARG A 351 3.76 -13.33 -31.33
N ALA A 352 4.80 -14.16 -31.40
CA ALA A 352 5.53 -14.61 -30.22
C ALA A 352 6.22 -13.39 -29.56
N PRO A 353 6.25 -13.29 -28.22
CA PRO A 353 6.91 -12.19 -27.54
C PRO A 353 8.42 -12.22 -27.83
N ASP A 354 8.96 -11.11 -28.37
CA ASP A 354 10.41 -10.90 -28.50
C ASP A 354 10.95 -10.38 -27.17
N TYR A 355 11.62 -11.25 -26.42
CA TYR A 355 12.22 -10.94 -25.11
C TYR A 355 13.23 -9.78 -25.16
N ARG A 356 13.74 -9.39 -26.35
CA ARG A 356 14.61 -8.23 -26.53
C ARG A 356 13.90 -6.91 -26.19
N GLU A 357 12.59 -6.81 -26.45
CA GLU A 357 11.80 -5.62 -26.11
C GLU A 357 11.54 -5.52 -24.61
N GLN A 358 11.49 -6.66 -23.91
CA GLN A 358 11.22 -6.76 -22.48
C GLN A 358 12.41 -6.30 -21.62
N ASP A 359 13.64 -6.64 -22.02
CA ASP A 359 14.87 -6.15 -21.37
C ASP A 359 15.13 -4.66 -21.67
N ALA A 360 14.88 -4.21 -22.90
CA ALA A 360 14.99 -2.79 -23.26
C ALA A 360 13.92 -1.90 -22.59
N PHE A 361 12.81 -2.51 -22.14
CA PHE A 361 11.75 -1.87 -21.35
C PHE A 361 12.16 -1.73 -19.88
N LEU A 362 12.73 -2.78 -19.28
CA LEU A 362 13.26 -2.79 -17.92
C LEU A 362 14.45 -1.84 -17.74
N ASP A 363 15.38 -1.81 -18.70
CA ASP A 363 16.56 -0.95 -18.65
C ASP A 363 16.18 0.55 -18.79
N ARG A 364 15.08 0.87 -19.49
CA ARG A 364 14.52 2.24 -19.53
C ARG A 364 13.76 2.62 -18.26
N ALA A 365 13.07 1.66 -17.65
CA ALA A 365 12.30 1.87 -16.42
C ALA A 365 13.17 2.00 -15.16
N ALA A 366 14.34 1.36 -15.13
CA ALA A 366 15.16 1.28 -13.91
C ALA A 366 15.94 2.56 -13.56
N GLY A 367 16.04 3.55 -14.46
CA GLY A 367 16.66 4.87 -14.19
C GLY A 367 18.11 4.88 -13.66
N ARG A 368 18.72 3.70 -13.46
CA ARG A 368 20.07 3.52 -12.92
C ARG A 368 20.99 3.09 -14.04
N VAL A 369 21.32 4.05 -14.90
CA VAL A 369 22.57 3.99 -15.64
C VAL A 369 23.68 4.20 -14.60
N THR A 370 24.31 3.13 -14.12
CA THR A 370 25.75 3.28 -13.86
C THR A 370 26.36 3.57 -15.23
N PRO A 371 27.20 4.62 -15.40
CA PRO A 371 27.64 5.11 -16.71
C PRO A 371 28.31 4.08 -17.65
N ASN A 372 28.54 2.85 -17.20
CA ASN A 372 29.28 1.81 -17.89
C ASN A 372 28.55 0.45 -18.02
N ALA A 373 27.28 0.30 -17.60
CA ALA A 373 26.57 -0.97 -17.81
C ALA A 373 26.03 -1.05 -19.26
N ARG A 374 26.63 -1.90 -20.09
CA ARG A 374 26.12 -2.18 -21.45
C ARG A 374 24.84 -3.03 -21.38
N PRO A 375 23.84 -2.79 -22.26
CA PRO A 375 22.63 -3.62 -22.31
C PRO A 375 22.96 -5.10 -22.55
N LEU A 376 22.25 -6.01 -21.87
CA LEU A 376 22.47 -7.46 -22.00
C LEU A 376 22.47 -7.93 -23.46
N ALA A 377 21.58 -7.36 -24.29
CA ALA A 377 21.51 -7.68 -25.71
C ALA A 377 22.83 -7.42 -26.46
N GLU A 378 23.58 -6.38 -26.10
CA GLU A 378 24.89 -6.07 -26.69
C GLU A 378 25.97 -7.03 -26.22
N VAL A 379 25.96 -7.38 -24.92
CA VAL A 379 26.87 -8.36 -24.33
C VAL A 379 26.68 -9.72 -24.98
N MET A 380 25.43 -10.17 -25.13
CA MET A 380 25.11 -11.47 -25.74
C MET A 380 25.43 -11.50 -27.24
N ALA A 381 25.12 -10.44 -27.99
CA ALA A 381 25.46 -10.33 -29.41
C ALA A 381 26.98 -10.34 -29.65
N ARG A 382 27.76 -9.78 -28.72
CA ARG A 382 29.23 -9.82 -28.76
C ARG A 382 29.78 -11.19 -28.40
N LEU A 383 29.24 -11.85 -27.37
CA LEU A 383 29.68 -13.21 -26.98
C LEU A 383 29.42 -14.23 -28.09
N GLU A 384 28.30 -14.09 -28.80
CA GLU A 384 28.01 -14.91 -29.98
C GLU A 384 29.01 -14.63 -31.12
N ARG A 385 29.28 -13.35 -31.42
CA ARG A 385 30.17 -12.91 -32.49
C ARG A 385 31.65 -13.22 -32.24
N ASP A 386 32.16 -12.86 -31.07
CA ASP A 386 33.60 -12.89 -30.73
C ASP A 386 34.03 -14.27 -30.21
N ARG A 387 33.10 -15.05 -29.67
CA ARG A 387 33.41 -16.30 -28.95
C ARG A 387 32.59 -17.51 -29.42
N GLY A 388 31.66 -17.35 -30.36
CA GLY A 388 30.82 -18.44 -30.87
C GLY A 388 29.87 -19.02 -29.81
N LEU A 389 29.61 -18.28 -28.73
CA LEU A 389 28.80 -18.72 -27.60
C LEU A 389 27.35 -18.29 -27.80
N THR A 390 26.48 -19.23 -28.14
CA THR A 390 25.05 -18.99 -28.34
C THR A 390 24.32 -18.97 -26.99
N PRO A 391 23.45 -18.00 -26.71
CA PRO A 391 22.67 -17.95 -25.47
C PRO A 391 21.79 -19.19 -25.25
N TYR A 392 21.58 -19.56 -23.99
CA TYR A 392 20.54 -20.52 -23.64
C TYR A 392 19.19 -19.83 -23.64
N GLN A 393 18.28 -20.24 -24.52
CA GLN A 393 16.91 -19.76 -24.47
C GLN A 393 16.06 -20.73 -23.65
N PRO A 394 15.74 -20.42 -22.39
CA PRO A 394 14.83 -21.24 -21.63
C PRO A 394 13.48 -21.27 -22.34
N THR A 395 12.91 -22.47 -22.50
CA THR A 395 11.56 -22.56 -23.06
C THR A 395 10.54 -22.15 -21.99
N ALA A 396 9.36 -21.70 -22.41
CA ALA A 396 8.26 -21.37 -21.49
C ALA A 396 7.81 -22.56 -20.61
N ALA A 397 8.29 -23.77 -20.93
CA ALA A 397 7.98 -25.00 -20.21
C ALA A 397 8.98 -25.35 -19.11
N GLU A 398 10.00 -24.53 -18.85
CA GLU A 398 11.11 -24.86 -17.94
C GLU A 398 11.07 -24.08 -16.62
N ARG A 399 11.34 -24.78 -15.52
CA ARG A 399 11.57 -24.28 -14.17
C ARG A 399 12.94 -24.76 -13.70
N VAL A 400 13.52 -24.10 -12.70
CA VAL A 400 14.80 -24.55 -12.13
C VAL A 400 14.65 -24.75 -10.63
N ARG A 401 15.17 -25.89 -10.13
CA ARG A 401 15.14 -26.27 -8.72
C ARG A 401 16.55 -26.53 -8.22
N PHE A 402 16.80 -26.15 -6.97
CA PHE A 402 18.02 -26.52 -6.26
C PHE A 402 17.79 -27.80 -5.45
N ARG A 403 18.63 -28.82 -5.67
CA ARG A 403 18.70 -30.05 -4.87
C ARG A 403 20.06 -30.11 -4.16
N GLY A 404 20.16 -29.41 -3.03
CA GLY A 404 21.42 -29.27 -2.29
C GLY A 404 22.43 -28.40 -3.06
N GLN A 405 23.48 -29.02 -3.60
CA GLN A 405 24.52 -28.35 -4.41
C GLN A 405 24.32 -28.56 -5.91
N VAL A 406 23.19 -29.11 -6.35
CA VAL A 406 22.89 -29.36 -7.76
C VAL A 406 21.74 -28.46 -8.21
N LEU A 407 21.94 -27.75 -9.31
CA LEU A 407 20.90 -27.04 -10.05
C LEU A 407 20.28 -28.00 -11.06
N GLU A 408 18.98 -28.20 -11.01
CA GLU A 408 18.23 -29.14 -11.86
C GLU A 408 17.17 -28.38 -12.66
N TRP A 409 17.16 -28.59 -13.98
CA TRP A 409 16.12 -28.05 -14.85
C TRP A 409 14.92 -28.99 -14.87
N LEU A 410 13.73 -28.43 -14.74
CA LEU A 410 12.46 -29.17 -14.65
C LEU A 410 11.49 -28.67 -15.70
N ASN A 411 10.69 -29.56 -16.27
CA ASN A 411 9.50 -29.19 -17.03
C ASN A 411 8.40 -28.65 -16.08
N LEU A 412 7.34 -28.04 -16.63
CA LEU A 412 6.20 -27.52 -15.84
C LEU A 412 5.52 -28.59 -14.97
N ASP A 413 5.61 -29.87 -15.36
CA ASP A 413 5.08 -31.01 -14.62
C ASP A 413 6.01 -31.49 -13.49
N GLY A 414 7.16 -30.83 -13.28
CA GLY A 414 8.11 -31.11 -12.21
C GLY A 414 9.07 -32.26 -12.49
N ARG A 415 9.07 -32.84 -13.69
CA ARG A 415 10.06 -33.83 -14.12
C ARG A 415 11.32 -33.15 -14.67
N PRO A 416 12.50 -33.80 -14.65
CA PRO A 416 13.70 -33.25 -15.29
C PRO A 416 13.42 -32.84 -16.74
N ALA A 417 13.89 -31.64 -17.10
CA ALA A 417 13.73 -31.10 -18.46
C ALA A 417 14.68 -31.80 -19.43
N ASP A 418 14.25 -31.95 -20.68
CA ASP A 418 15.09 -32.40 -21.80
C ASP A 418 15.95 -31.22 -22.32
N ALA A 419 16.61 -30.53 -21.40
CA ALA A 419 17.57 -29.46 -21.69
C ALA A 419 18.95 -30.07 -22.00
N PRO A 420 19.80 -29.39 -22.80
CA PRO A 420 21.17 -29.85 -23.08
C PRO A 420 22.00 -30.09 -21.81
N PHE A 421 21.58 -29.49 -20.69
CA PHE A 421 22.10 -29.78 -19.37
C PHE A 421 20.88 -30.02 -18.47
N PRO A 422 20.64 -31.23 -17.95
CA PRO A 422 19.51 -31.49 -17.04
C PRO A 422 19.88 -31.29 -15.56
N GLU A 423 21.18 -31.39 -15.23
CA GLU A 423 21.73 -31.12 -13.89
C GLU A 423 23.09 -30.37 -13.99
N MET A 424 23.39 -29.53 -13.01
CA MET A 424 24.68 -28.83 -12.85
C MET A 424 25.13 -28.86 -11.38
N ASP A 425 26.30 -29.46 -11.11
CA ASP A 425 26.87 -29.54 -9.76
C ASP A 425 27.72 -28.31 -9.44
N LEU A 426 27.26 -27.53 -8.46
CA LEU A 426 27.89 -26.29 -8.04
C LEU A 426 29.18 -26.53 -7.24
N ARG A 427 29.48 -27.77 -6.81
CA ARG A 427 30.76 -28.13 -6.16
C ARG A 427 31.95 -28.16 -7.12
N CYS A 428 31.68 -28.33 -8.42
CA CYS A 428 32.72 -28.47 -9.44
C CYS A 428 33.32 -27.11 -9.87
N TRP A 429 32.87 -26.01 -9.28
CA TRP A 429 33.43 -24.68 -9.49
C TRP A 429 34.77 -24.56 -8.77
N ARG A 430 35.87 -24.60 -9.53
CA ARG A 430 37.20 -24.23 -9.05
C ARG A 430 37.79 -23.16 -9.94
N VAL A 431 38.07 -21.99 -9.38
CA VAL A 431 39.00 -21.04 -10.01
C VAL A 431 40.39 -21.70 -9.99
N PRO A 432 41.11 -21.80 -11.12
CA PRO A 432 42.45 -22.36 -11.14
C PRO A 432 43.36 -21.64 -10.13
N GLY A 433 43.79 -22.34 -9.08
CA GLY A 433 44.72 -21.83 -8.07
C GLY A 433 44.15 -21.57 -6.66
N GLN A 434 42.84 -21.73 -6.40
CA GLN A 434 42.25 -21.49 -5.06
C GLN A 434 41.36 -22.68 -4.60
N PRO A 435 41.71 -23.43 -3.54
CA PRO A 435 41.08 -24.74 -3.25
C PRO A 435 39.74 -24.76 -2.47
N GLU A 436 39.27 -23.67 -1.87
CA GLU A 436 38.22 -23.71 -0.82
C GLU A 436 36.91 -22.92 -1.11
N GLU A 437 36.41 -22.85 -2.34
CA GLU A 437 35.30 -21.90 -2.64
C GLU A 437 33.92 -22.50 -2.95
N GLY A 438 33.71 -23.81 -2.87
CA GLY A 438 32.38 -24.43 -3.07
C GLY A 438 31.30 -24.00 -2.04
N ARG A 439 31.68 -23.41 -0.90
CA ARG A 439 30.75 -22.91 0.14
C ARG A 439 30.24 -21.48 -0.11
N LEU A 440 31.02 -20.64 -0.79
CA LEU A 440 30.69 -19.21 -0.98
C LEU A 440 29.44 -18.98 -1.82
N TRP A 441 29.22 -19.82 -2.84
CA TRP A 441 28.01 -19.76 -3.66
C TRP A 441 26.74 -20.12 -2.89
N GLN A 442 26.82 -21.07 -1.95
CA GLN A 442 25.69 -21.41 -1.08
C GLN A 442 25.34 -20.26 -0.14
N ASP A 443 26.33 -19.61 0.45
CA ASP A 443 26.15 -18.50 1.37
C ASP A 443 25.57 -17.26 0.65
N MET A 444 25.98 -17.02 -0.60
CA MET A 444 25.50 -15.91 -1.44
C MET A 444 24.07 -16.13 -1.97
N ILE A 445 23.71 -17.36 -2.39
CA ILE A 445 22.34 -17.72 -2.82
C ILE A 445 21.38 -17.82 -1.62
N SER A 446 21.86 -18.25 -0.45
CA SER A 446 21.04 -18.38 0.77
C SER A 446 20.97 -17.10 1.61
N GLY A 447 21.66 -16.03 1.21
CA GLY A 447 21.66 -14.73 1.89
C GLY A 447 22.39 -14.71 3.24
N LYS A 448 23.16 -15.76 3.57
CA LYS A 448 23.88 -15.86 4.84
C LYS A 448 25.35 -15.47 4.67
N GLY A 449 25.68 -14.23 5.04
CA GLY A 449 27.07 -13.86 5.36
C GLY A 449 27.81 -13.07 4.29
N LEU A 450 27.40 -11.83 4.04
CA LEU A 450 28.21 -10.85 3.30
C LEU A 450 29.16 -10.14 4.26
N GLY A 451 30.32 -10.76 4.50
CA GLY A 451 31.36 -10.17 5.35
C GLY A 451 32.79 -10.65 5.06
N ARG A 452 33.05 -11.36 3.96
CA ARG A 452 34.40 -11.89 3.65
C ARG A 452 34.87 -11.43 2.26
N GLY A 453 35.54 -10.29 2.24
CA GLY A 453 35.99 -9.60 1.04
C GLY A 453 37.32 -10.10 0.48
N ALA A 454 37.34 -11.26 -0.17
CA ALA A 454 38.40 -11.63 -1.13
C ALA A 454 37.88 -12.58 -2.22
N ALA A 455 37.10 -13.59 -1.83
CA ALA A 455 36.51 -14.59 -2.73
C ALA A 455 35.42 -14.03 -3.67
N CYS A 456 34.55 -13.14 -3.16
CA CYS A 456 33.58 -12.45 -4.01
C CYS A 456 34.26 -11.62 -5.12
N ARG A 457 35.52 -11.18 -4.94
CA ARG A 457 36.22 -10.42 -5.98
C ARG A 457 36.62 -11.29 -7.17
N GLY A 458 37.10 -12.52 -6.98
CA GLY A 458 37.48 -13.40 -8.09
C GLY A 458 36.28 -13.83 -8.95
N LEU A 459 35.16 -14.17 -8.31
CA LEU A 459 33.90 -14.45 -8.99
C LEU A 459 33.35 -13.21 -9.71
N MET A 460 33.38 -12.05 -9.04
CA MET A 460 32.98 -10.78 -9.66
C MET A 460 33.95 -10.34 -10.74
N GLU A 461 35.21 -10.77 -10.76
CA GLU A 461 36.19 -10.52 -11.82
C GLU A 461 35.90 -11.38 -13.05
N GLU A 462 35.57 -12.67 -12.89
CA GLU A 462 35.12 -13.52 -14.01
C GLU A 462 33.75 -13.13 -14.55
N LEU A 463 32.82 -12.68 -13.68
CA LEU A 463 31.54 -12.11 -14.10
C LEU A 463 31.69 -10.68 -14.63
N ALA A 464 32.72 -9.92 -14.20
CA ALA A 464 33.07 -8.63 -14.79
C ALA A 464 33.69 -8.78 -16.18
N LEU A 465 34.37 -9.89 -16.49
CA LEU A 465 34.73 -10.25 -17.87
C LEU A 465 33.49 -10.42 -18.77
N LEU A 466 32.31 -10.65 -18.18
CA LEU A 466 31.02 -10.73 -18.86
C LEU A 466 30.24 -9.40 -18.84
N GLU A 467 30.87 -8.26 -18.46
CA GLU A 467 30.32 -6.89 -18.42
C GLU A 467 28.82 -6.79 -18.08
N GLY A 468 28.47 -6.48 -16.81
CA GLY A 468 27.10 -6.08 -16.43
C GLY A 468 26.29 -7.08 -15.61
N VAL A 469 26.94 -8.06 -14.96
CA VAL A 469 26.28 -8.95 -14.00
C VAL A 469 26.32 -8.35 -12.60
N THR A 470 25.15 -8.12 -11.98
CA THR A 470 25.07 -7.65 -10.60
C THR A 470 24.82 -8.79 -9.62
N GLU A 471 25.12 -8.57 -8.34
CA GLU A 471 24.81 -9.53 -7.26
C GLU A 471 23.29 -9.79 -7.13
N GLU A 472 22.47 -8.82 -7.52
CA GLU A 472 21.01 -8.88 -7.49
C GLU A 472 20.44 -9.76 -8.62
N ASP A 473 21.07 -9.77 -9.79
CA ASP A 473 20.71 -10.66 -10.91
C ASP A 473 20.87 -12.15 -10.53
N ILE A 474 21.89 -12.45 -9.71
CA ILE A 474 22.18 -13.79 -9.22
C ILE A 474 21.14 -14.23 -8.18
N ARG A 475 20.72 -13.31 -7.30
CA ARG A 475 19.75 -13.59 -6.23
C ARG A 475 18.33 -13.82 -6.74
N THR A 476 17.94 -13.09 -7.78
CA THR A 476 16.56 -13.10 -8.31
C THR A 476 16.28 -14.28 -9.27
N ARG A 477 17.29 -15.12 -9.56
CA ARG A 477 17.17 -16.29 -10.45
C ARG A 477 16.56 -15.93 -11.81
N SER A 478 16.91 -14.74 -12.31
CA SER A 478 16.36 -14.19 -13.54
C SER A 478 16.80 -15.02 -14.76
N PRO A 479 16.12 -14.87 -15.92
CA PRO A 479 16.59 -15.45 -17.18
C PRO A 479 18.03 -15.06 -17.55
N ARG A 480 18.53 -13.93 -17.03
CA ARG A 480 19.91 -13.48 -17.17
C ARG A 480 20.87 -14.45 -16.47
N PHE A 481 20.56 -14.86 -15.23
CA PHE A 481 21.34 -15.84 -14.47
C PHE A 481 21.49 -17.18 -15.21
N LEU A 482 20.41 -17.69 -15.82
CA LEU A 482 20.43 -18.95 -16.58
C LEU A 482 21.33 -18.89 -17.82
N ASN A 483 21.33 -17.75 -18.52
CA ASN A 483 22.22 -17.51 -19.65
C ASN A 483 23.70 -17.51 -19.24
N TYR A 484 24.02 -16.88 -18.10
CA TYR A 484 25.39 -16.85 -17.59
C TYR A 484 25.88 -18.22 -17.11
N ALA A 485 25.03 -18.98 -16.42
CA ALA A 485 25.35 -20.36 -16.01
C ALA A 485 25.68 -21.25 -17.23
N TYR A 486 24.92 -21.11 -18.32
CA TYR A 486 25.18 -21.81 -19.59
C TYR A 486 26.53 -21.40 -20.20
N ILE A 487 26.81 -20.10 -20.28
CA ILE A 487 28.05 -19.57 -20.87
C ILE A 487 29.29 -20.09 -20.11
N LEU A 488 29.24 -20.06 -18.78
CA LEU A 488 30.33 -20.51 -17.93
C LEU A 488 30.58 -22.03 -18.07
N LYS A 489 29.51 -22.83 -18.17
CA LYS A 489 29.62 -24.28 -18.42
C LYS A 489 30.23 -24.59 -19.80
N ARG A 490 29.80 -23.88 -20.84
CA ARG A 490 30.36 -24.07 -22.21
C ARG A 490 31.82 -23.65 -22.33
N ARG A 491 32.30 -22.77 -21.43
CA ARG A 491 33.72 -22.40 -21.32
C ARG A 491 34.57 -23.39 -20.50
N GLY A 492 33.98 -24.44 -19.93
CA GLY A 492 34.68 -25.38 -19.06
C GLY A 492 35.12 -24.77 -17.72
N ALA A 493 34.60 -23.59 -17.37
CA ALA A 493 34.77 -22.98 -16.04
C ALA A 493 33.93 -23.70 -14.97
N ILE A 494 32.98 -24.52 -15.43
CA ILE A 494 32.13 -25.39 -14.64
C ILE A 494 32.16 -26.77 -15.30
N CYS A 495 32.31 -27.84 -14.51
CA CYS A 495 32.24 -29.22 -15.01
C CYS A 495 30.80 -29.71 -15.16
#